data_AF-A0A0B7MKR4-F1
#
_entry.id   AF-A0A0B7MKR4-F1
#
_cell.length_a   1.000
_cell.length_b   1.000
_cell.length_c   1.000
_cell.angle_alpha   90.00
_cell.angle_beta   90.00
_cell.angle_gamma   90.00
#
_symmetry.space_group_name_H-M   'P 1'
#
loop_
_entity.id
_entity.type
_entity.pdbx_description
1 polymer ?
#
loop_
_entity_poly.entity_id
_entity_poly.type
_entity_poly.pdbx_seq_one_letter_code
_entity_poly.pdbx_strand_id
1 'polypeptide(L)' 'MSNLKLQGDENSVENLKFGGPNGELSAAVRYLSQRYSMPTGRAKGVLTDIGTEKLAHWEMIATMVYKLMKGATPQ' A
#
# COMPACT_ATOMS: atom_id res chain seq x y z
N MET A 1 18.85 -19.76 -25.13
CA MET A 1 18.22 -18.64 -24.40
C MET A 1 16.96 -19.18 -23.79
N SER A 2 16.98 -19.43 -22.47
CA SER A 2 15.91 -20.09 -21.73
C SER A 2 14.71 -19.18 -21.55
N ASN A 3 13.53 -19.70 -21.88
CA ASN A 3 12.23 -19.06 -21.74
C ASN A 3 12.03 -18.48 -20.34
N LEU A 4 11.93 -17.15 -20.25
CA LEU A 4 11.48 -16.43 -19.07
C LEU A 4 9.98 -16.66 -18.93
N LYS A 5 9.60 -17.80 -18.33
CA LYS A 5 8.23 -17.96 -17.81
C LYS A 5 8.04 -16.82 -16.80
N LEU A 6 7.07 -15.95 -17.06
CA LEU A 6 6.44 -15.09 -16.07
C LEU A 6 5.75 -16.02 -15.05
N GLN A 7 6.56 -16.68 -14.22
CA GLN A 7 6.09 -17.39 -13.06
C GLN A 7 5.61 -16.28 -12.12
N GLY A 8 4.29 -16.05 -12.10
CA GLY A 8 3.68 -15.20 -11.09
C GLY A 8 4.17 -15.70 -9.75
N ASP A 9 4.96 -14.88 -9.06
CA ASP A 9 5.45 -15.19 -7.73
C ASP A 9 4.21 -15.34 -6.85
N GLU A 10 4.14 -16.45 -6.12
CA GLU A 10 3.05 -16.78 -5.20
C GLU A 10 2.92 -15.71 -4.09
N ASN A 11 3.96 -14.87 -3.95
CA ASN A 11 4.05 -13.71 -3.08
C ASN A 11 3.61 -12.39 -3.76
N SER A 12 3.23 -12.39 -5.05
CA SER A 12 2.87 -11.18 -5.80
C SER A 12 1.73 -10.43 -5.14
N VAL A 13 0.65 -11.14 -4.79
CA VAL A 13 -0.54 -10.60 -4.14
C VAL A 13 -0.22 -10.05 -2.75
N GLU A 14 0.70 -10.70 -2.04
CA GLU A 14 1.19 -10.26 -0.73
C GLU A 14 2.04 -8.98 -0.82
N ASN A 15 2.80 -8.84 -1.90
CA ASN A 15 3.72 -7.73 -2.16
C ASN A 15 3.08 -6.54 -2.91
N LEU A 16 1.81 -6.62 -3.31
CA LEU A 16 1.10 -5.52 -3.97
C LEU A 16 1.06 -4.28 -3.07
N LYS A 17 1.77 -3.23 -3.47
CA LYS A 17 1.91 -2.00 -2.67
C LYS A 17 0.62 -1.18 -2.58
N PHE A 18 -0.26 -1.27 -3.57
CA PHE A 18 -1.52 -0.53 -3.60
C PHE A 18 -2.61 -1.15 -2.70
N GLY A 19 -2.78 -2.47 -2.75
CA GLY A 19 -3.91 -3.15 -2.11
C GLY A 19 -3.61 -4.53 -1.54
N GLY A 20 -2.34 -4.93 -1.47
CA GLY A 20 -1.93 -6.18 -0.84
C GLY A 20 -2.06 -6.12 0.70
N PRO A 21 -2.07 -7.28 1.38
CA PRO A 21 -2.13 -7.35 2.84
C PRO A 21 -0.95 -6.66 3.51
N ASN A 22 0.22 -6.62 2.87
CA ASN A 22 1.41 -5.87 3.33
C ASN A 22 1.63 -4.56 2.53
N GLY A 23 0.59 -4.06 1.86
CA GLY A 23 0.61 -2.81 1.09
C GLY A 23 0.48 -1.54 1.95
N GLU A 24 0.65 -0.38 1.31
CA GLU A 24 0.65 0.93 2.01
C GLU A 24 -0.71 1.24 2.66
N LEU A 25 -1.82 0.89 2.00
CA LEU A 25 -3.17 1.07 2.56
C LEU A 25 -3.39 0.22 3.82
N SER A 26 -3.02 -1.06 3.76
CA SER A 26 -3.13 -1.98 4.89
C SER A 26 -2.26 -1.53 6.07
N ALA A 27 -1.06 -1.00 5.80
CA ALA A 27 -0.19 -0.40 6.81
C ALA A 27 -0.82 0.86 7.43
N ALA A 28 -1.33 1.79 6.60
CA ALA A 28 -1.98 3.01 7.06
C ALA A 28 -3.16 2.71 8.01
N VAL A 29 -4.06 1.82 7.58
CA VAL A 29 -5.24 1.42 8.36
C VAL A 29 -4.84 0.74 9.66
N ARG A 30 -3.80 -0.10 9.66
CA ARG A 30 -3.27 -0.72 10.89
C ARG A 30 -2.78 0.33 11.89
N TYR A 31 -1.93 1.27 11.48
CA TYR A 31 -1.40 2.28 12.40
C TYR A 31 -2.50 3.22 12.91
N LEU A 32 -3.42 3.65 12.04
CA LEU A 32 -4.57 4.46 12.43
C LEU A 32 -5.55 3.71 13.35
N SER A 33 -5.69 2.40 13.22
CA SER A 33 -6.51 1.59 14.12
C SER A 33 -5.83 1.39 15.48
N GLN A 34 -4.52 1.12 15.48
CA GLN A 34 -3.72 0.93 16.70
C GLN A 34 -3.75 2.16 17.61
N ARG A 35 -3.89 3.36 17.05
CA ARG A 35 -3.96 4.61 17.83
C ARG A 35 -5.09 4.61 18.88
N TYR A 36 -6.21 3.93 18.62
CA TYR A 36 -7.37 3.95 19.52
C TYR A 36 -7.10 3.20 20.83
N SER A 37 -6.19 2.24 20.81
CA SER A 37 -5.83 1.42 21.98
C SER A 37 -4.55 1.90 22.69
N MET A 38 -3.90 2.97 22.22
CA MET A 38 -2.63 3.42 22.82
C MET A 38 -2.83 4.18 24.14
N PRO A 39 -1.96 3.92 25.16
CA PRO A 39 -2.12 4.51 26.49
C PRO A 39 -1.61 5.94 26.60
N THR A 40 -0.69 6.38 25.73
CA THR A 40 -0.08 7.73 25.80
C THR A 40 -0.48 8.61 24.62
N GLY A 41 -0.67 9.91 24.87
CA GLY A 41 -0.96 10.88 23.81
C GLY A 41 0.14 10.97 22.75
N ARG A 42 1.41 10.79 23.17
CA ARG A 42 2.55 10.75 22.25
C ARG A 42 2.49 9.55 21.30
N ALA A 43 2.17 8.35 21.79
CA ALA A 43 2.03 7.17 20.93
C ALA A 43 0.86 7.32 19.93
N LYS A 44 -0.25 7.93 20.37
CA LYS A 44 -1.37 8.25 19.48
C LYS A 44 -0.97 9.24 18.37
N GLY A 45 -0.20 10.26 18.72
CA GLY A 45 0.36 11.23 17.77
C GLY A 45 1.24 10.54 16.73
N VAL A 46 2.26 9.80 17.19
CA VAL A 46 3.21 9.10 16.30
C VAL A 46 2.50 8.12 15.35
N LEU A 47 1.54 7.33 15.84
CA LEU A 47 0.77 6.42 14.98
C LEU A 47 -0.12 7.15 13.97
N THR A 48 -0.61 8.34 14.32
CA THR A 48 -1.38 9.19 13.41
C THR A 48 -0.48 9.78 12.33
N ASP A 49 0.72 10.24 12.68
CA ASP A 49 1.70 10.79 11.74
C ASP A 49 2.11 9.71 10.72
N ILE A 50 2.52 8.53 11.21
CA ILE A 50 2.90 7.39 10.36
C ILE A 50 1.72 6.94 9.49
N GLY A 51 0.53 6.81 10.07
CA GLY A 51 -0.68 6.43 9.32
C GLY A 51 -1.00 7.39 8.18
N THR A 52 -0.83 8.70 8.42
CA THR A 52 -1.06 9.76 7.42
C THR A 52 -0.01 9.71 6.31
N GLU A 53 1.27 9.53 6.63
CA GLU A 53 2.33 9.39 5.63
C GLU A 53 2.08 8.19 4.70
N LYS A 54 1.60 7.07 5.27
CA LYS A 54 1.27 5.87 4.50
C LYS A 54 0.07 6.05 3.56
N LEU A 55 -0.89 6.91 3.91
CA LEU A 55 -1.95 7.32 2.98
C LEU A 55 -1.40 8.16 1.82
N ALA A 56 -0.44 9.05 2.07
CA ALA A 56 0.22 9.80 1.01
C ALA A 56 0.98 8.88 0.05
N HIS A 57 1.69 7.87 0.57
CA HIS A 57 2.33 6.85 -0.28
C HIS A 57 1.33 6.06 -1.12
N TRP A 58 0.20 5.70 -0.53
CA TRP A 58 -0.87 5.02 -1.26
C TRP A 58 -1.43 5.89 -2.40
N GLU A 59 -1.65 7.19 -2.15
CA GLU A 59 -2.08 8.15 -3.18
C GLU A 59 -1.06 8.29 -4.32
N MET A 60 0.24 8.31 -4.00
CA MET A 60 1.29 8.32 -5.03
C MET A 60 1.19 7.09 -5.95
N ILE A 61 1.00 5.90 -5.37
CA ILE A 61 0.84 4.66 -6.13
C ILE A 61 -0.45 4.69 -6.96
N ALA A 62 -1.56 5.15 -6.39
CA ALA A 62 -2.84 5.33 -7.10
C ALA A 62 -2.64 6.21 -8.35
N THR A 63 -1.91 7.32 -8.17
CA THR A 63 -1.62 8.28 -9.23
C THR A 63 -0.76 7.66 -10.33
N MET A 64 0.25 6.86 -9.97
CA MET A 64 1.07 6.13 -10.94
C MET A 64 0.23 5.14 -11.75
N VAL A 65 -0.62 4.34 -11.08
CA VAL A 65 -1.54 3.41 -11.74
C VAL A 65 -2.46 4.16 -12.70
N TYR A 66 -3.09 5.24 -12.24
CA TYR A 66 -3.98 6.06 -13.08
C TYR A 66 -3.27 6.60 -14.33
N LYS A 67 -2.06 7.13 -14.18
CA LYS A 67 -1.27 7.66 -15.31
C LYS A 67 -0.86 6.58 -16.29
N LEU A 68 -0.46 5.41 -15.81
CA LEU A 68 -0.07 4.27 -16.65
C LEU A 68 -1.27 3.65 -17.39
N MET A 69 -2.46 3.71 -16.81
CA MET A 69 -3.70 3.24 -17.45
C MET A 69 -4.26 4.21 -18.50
N LYS A 70 -3.73 5.43 -18.60
CA LYS A 70 -4.23 6.43 -19.55
C LYS A 70 -4.00 5.97 -20.99
N GLY A 71 -5.09 5.74 -21.73
CA GLY A 71 -5.04 5.30 -23.13
C GLY A 71 -4.94 3.78 -23.31
N ALA A 72 -5.00 3.00 -22.22
CA ALA A 72 -5.17 1.56 -22.31
C ALA A 72 -6.56 1.23 -22.84
N THR A 73 -6.64 0.43 -23.90
CA THR A 73 -7.89 -0.14 -24.39
C THR A 73 -8.10 -1.52 -23.77
N PRO A 74 -9.35 -1.88 -23.42
CA PRO A 74 -9.67 -3.28 -23.10
C PRO A 74 -9.25 -4.19 -24.27
N GLN A 75 -8.81 -5.40 -23.93
CA GLN A 75 -8.59 -6.47 -24.92
C GLN A 75 -9.91 -7.09 -25.33
#